data_AF-A0AAP8ME40-F1
#
_entry.id   AF-A0AAP8ME40-F1
#
_cell.length_a   1.000
_cell.length_b   1.000
_cell.length_c   1.000
_cell.angle_alpha   90.00
_cell.angle_beta   90.00
_cell.angle_gamma   90.00
#
_symmetry.space_group_name_H-M   'P 1'
#
loop_
_entity.id
_entity.type
_entity.pdbx_description
1 polymer ?
#
loop_
_entity_poly.entity_id
_entity_poly.type
_entity_poly.pdbx_seq_one_letter_code
_entity_poly.pdbx_strand_id
1 'polypeptide(L)'
;MARYFSLAIFLVFLTLPALAEQRFVSPERQATLLELYTSQGCSSCPPAERWFNTLTDSSRLWDDLVPVVFHVDDWSYLGWKDRFARAEFSQRQRRYKAEDAVQVVYPPGVMAMGWEWRAWR
;
A
#
# COMPACT_ATOMS: atom_id res chain seq x y z
N MET A 1 3.18 -53.10 -22.11
CA MET A 1 3.34 -52.73 -20.69
C MET A 1 4.46 -51.71 -20.47
N ALA A 2 5.70 -51.94 -20.96
CA ALA A 2 6.82 -51.00 -20.76
C ALA A 2 6.59 -49.56 -21.26
N ARG A 3 5.88 -49.36 -22.38
CA ARG A 3 5.58 -48.03 -22.94
C ARG A 3 4.66 -47.17 -22.07
N TYR A 4 3.70 -47.78 -21.37
CA TYR A 4 2.79 -47.06 -20.46
C TYR A 4 3.50 -46.72 -19.14
N PHE A 5 4.46 -47.55 -18.72
CA PHE A 5 5.29 -47.32 -17.55
C PHE A 5 6.25 -46.13 -17.74
N SER A 6 6.88 -46.02 -18.92
CA SER A 6 7.72 -44.87 -19.28
C SER A 6 6.92 -43.56 -19.39
N LEU A 7 5.67 -43.63 -19.89
CA LEU A 7 4.78 -42.45 -19.99
C LEU A 7 4.35 -41.95 -18.59
N ALA A 8 4.06 -42.87 -17.66
CA ALA A 8 3.69 -42.55 -16.28
C ALA A 8 4.85 -41.91 -15.51
N ILE A 9 6.08 -42.40 -15.68
CA ILE A 9 7.29 -41.80 -15.08
C ILE A 9 7.53 -40.39 -15.62
N PHE A 10 7.34 -40.17 -16.93
CA PHE A 10 7.51 -38.85 -17.55
C PHE A 10 6.46 -37.83 -17.05
N LEU A 11 5.22 -38.26 -16.84
CA LEU A 11 4.15 -37.42 -16.27
C LEU A 11 4.41 -37.05 -14.80
N VAL A 12 4.99 -37.95 -14.00
CA VAL A 12 5.39 -37.65 -12.61
C VAL A 12 6.55 -36.66 -12.56
N PHE A 13 7.52 -36.76 -13.47
CA PHE A 13 8.63 -35.79 -13.56
C PHE A 13 8.20 -34.38 -14.01
N LEU A 14 7.14 -34.26 -14.79
CA LEU A 14 6.60 -32.96 -15.22
C LEU A 14 5.88 -32.19 -14.10
N THR A 15 5.37 -32.86 -13.06
CA THR A 15 4.63 -32.23 -11.95
C THR A 15 5.50 -31.94 -10.72
N LEU A 16 6.67 -32.57 -10.60
CA LEU A 16 7.64 -32.34 -9.52
C LEU A 16 8.11 -30.88 -9.32
N PRO A 17 8.36 -30.05 -10.35
CA PRO A 17 8.79 -28.67 -10.13
C PRO A 17 7.69 -27.78 -9.52
N ALA A 18 6.41 -28.20 -9.55
CA ALA A 18 5.31 -27.44 -8.97
C ALA A 18 5.23 -27.53 -7.43
N LEU A 19 5.99 -28.44 -6.81
CA LEU A 19 6.11 -28.56 -5.35
C LEU A 19 7.33 -27.82 -4.78
N ALA A 20 8.10 -27.11 -5.61
CA ALA A 20 9.16 -26.25 -5.12
C ALA A 20 8.53 -25.11 -4.30
N GLU A 21 8.97 -24.97 -3.05
CA GLU A 21 8.55 -23.89 -2.17
C GLU A 21 8.92 -22.55 -2.81
N GLN A 22 7.93 -21.68 -3.02
CA GLN A 22 8.17 -20.33 -3.51
C GLN A 22 8.96 -19.56 -2.45
N ARG A 23 10.24 -19.29 -2.73
CA ARG A 23 11.10 -18.49 -1.86
C ARG A 23 11.12 -17.05 -2.37
N PHE A 24 10.58 -16.16 -1.56
CA PHE A 24 10.68 -14.72 -1.75
C PHE A 24 11.88 -14.21 -0.95
N VAL A 25 12.80 -13.52 -1.61
CA VAL A 25 13.95 -12.88 -0.98
C VAL A 25 13.85 -11.39 -1.25
N SER A 26 13.82 -10.58 -0.20
CA SER A 26 13.84 -9.13 -0.33
C SER A 26 15.26 -8.65 -0.68
N PRO A 27 15.41 -7.66 -1.58
CA PRO A 27 16.70 -6.99 -1.78
C PRO A 27 17.14 -6.23 -0.52
N GLU A 28 18.42 -5.84 -0.46
CA GLU A 28 18.97 -5.08 0.68
C GLU A 28 18.26 -3.73 0.88
N ARG A 29 17.83 -3.09 -0.22
CA ARG A 29 17.12 -1.83 -0.17
C ARG A 29 15.63 -2.08 0.09
N GLN A 30 15.11 -1.42 1.11
CA GLN A 30 13.67 -1.42 1.39
C GLN A 30 12.95 -0.43 0.48
N ALA A 31 11.85 -0.89 -0.13
CA ALA A 31 10.94 -0.02 -0.84
C ALA A 31 10.35 1.02 0.13
N THR A 32 10.29 2.28 -0.31
CA THR A 32 9.66 3.35 0.45
C THR A 32 8.15 3.19 0.41
N LEU A 33 7.53 2.86 1.54
CA LEU A 33 6.09 2.94 1.69
C LEU A 33 5.70 4.41 1.93
N LEU A 34 4.88 4.95 1.04
CA LEU A 34 4.35 6.30 1.13
C LEU A 34 2.83 6.21 1.27
N GLU A 35 2.31 6.69 2.39
CA GLU A 35 0.89 6.61 2.72
C GLU A 35 0.28 8.02 2.70
N LEU A 36 -0.76 8.24 1.90
CA LEU A 36 -1.57 9.46 1.94
C LEU A 36 -2.88 9.21 2.68
N TYR A 37 -3.16 10.01 3.71
CA TYR A 37 -4.42 10.07 4.42
C TYR A 37 -5.24 11.25 3.89
N THR A 38 -6.37 10.95 3.24
CA THR A 38 -7.22 11.92 2.55
C THR A 38 -8.71 11.68 2.80
N SER A 39 -9.58 12.58 2.35
CA SER A 39 -11.03 12.39 2.34
C SER A 39 -11.66 13.26 1.26
N GLN A 40 -12.69 12.76 0.57
CA GLN A 40 -13.47 13.58 -0.37
C GLN A 40 -14.12 14.80 0.31
N GLY A 41 -14.42 14.71 1.61
CA GLY A 41 -14.96 15.82 2.39
C GLY A 41 -13.92 16.89 2.78
N CYS A 42 -12.64 16.64 2.53
CA CYS A 42 -11.54 17.53 2.90
C CYS A 42 -11.20 18.48 1.74
N SER A 43 -11.54 19.77 1.89
CA SER A 43 -11.30 20.78 0.86
C SER A 43 -9.82 21.10 0.60
N SER A 44 -8.96 20.86 1.58
CA SER A 44 -7.50 21.07 1.48
C SER A 44 -6.75 19.86 0.90
N CYS A 45 -7.42 18.73 0.69
CA CYS A 45 -6.82 17.48 0.21
C CYS A 45 -6.53 17.40 -1.30
N PRO A 46 -7.28 18.04 -2.23
CA PRO A 46 -7.05 17.89 -3.67
C PRO A 46 -5.62 18.20 -4.15
N PRO A 47 -4.87 19.18 -3.60
CA PRO A 47 -3.45 19.36 -3.95
C PRO A 47 -2.58 18.14 -3.64
N ALA A 48 -2.76 17.52 -2.47
CA ALA A 48 -2.01 16.34 -2.07
C ALA A 48 -2.36 15.13 -2.94
N GLU A 49 -3.65 14.92 -3.23
CA GLU A 49 -4.11 13.85 -4.13
C GLU A 49 -3.55 13.99 -5.54
N ARG A 50 -3.53 15.22 -6.10
CA ARG A 50 -2.93 15.47 -7.40
C ARG A 50 -1.44 15.16 -7.42
N TRP A 51 -0.70 15.59 -6.41
CA TRP A 51 0.73 15.27 -6.29
C TRP A 51 0.93 13.75 -6.16
N PHE A 52 0.15 13.08 -5.33
CA PHE A 52 0.24 11.63 -5.13
C PHE A 52 -0.04 10.85 -6.42
N ASN A 53 -1.00 11.31 -7.23
CA ASN A 53 -1.30 10.72 -8.53
C ASN A 53 -0.12 10.82 -9.51
N THR A 54 0.78 11.80 -9.38
CA THR A 54 1.98 11.86 -10.26
C THR A 54 2.96 10.71 -10.00
N LEU A 55 2.86 10.04 -8.84
CA LEU A 55 3.71 8.92 -8.49
C LEU A 55 3.44 7.68 -9.34
N THR A 56 2.27 7.58 -9.98
CA THR A 56 1.93 6.47 -10.89
C THR A 56 2.80 6.46 -12.14
N ASP A 57 3.40 7.59 -12.49
CA ASP A 57 4.27 7.73 -13.65
C ASP A 57 5.75 7.56 -13.27
N SER A 58 6.06 7.30 -11.99
CA SER A 58 7.42 7.14 -11.52
C SER A 58 8.02 5.81 -11.99
N SER A 59 9.25 5.85 -12.50
CA SER A 59 10.03 4.64 -12.78
C SER A 59 10.35 3.80 -11.54
N ARG A 60 10.14 4.37 -10.33
CA ARG A 60 10.33 3.70 -9.03
C ARG A 60 9.08 2.99 -8.52
N LEU A 61 7.94 3.17 -9.19
CA LEU A 61 6.67 2.62 -8.76
C LEU A 61 6.73 1.07 -8.72
N TRP A 62 6.29 0.50 -7.61
CA TRP A 62 6.28 -0.95 -7.34
C TRP A 62 7.67 -1.62 -7.22
N ASP A 63 8.74 -0.83 -7.20
CA ASP A 63 10.11 -1.29 -6.95
C ASP A 63 10.67 -0.58 -5.71
N ASP A 64 11.17 0.65 -5.87
CA ASP A 64 11.70 1.46 -4.77
C ASP A 64 10.60 2.26 -4.03
N LEU A 65 9.40 2.38 -4.59
CA LEU A 65 8.31 3.21 -4.06
C LEU A 65 6.95 2.49 -4.13
N VAL A 66 6.26 2.43 -3.00
CA VAL A 66 4.91 1.88 -2.86
C VAL A 66 3.97 2.99 -2.35
N PRO A 67 3.23 3.67 -3.23
CA PRO A 67 2.25 4.67 -2.85
C PRO A 67 0.91 4.03 -2.52
N VAL A 68 0.35 4.34 -1.34
CA VAL A 68 -0.98 3.87 -0.88
C VAL A 68 -1.82 5.05 -0.41
N VAL A 69 -3.09 5.08 -0.81
CA VAL A 69 -4.06 6.10 -0.37
C VAL A 69 -5.05 5.48 0.61
N PHE A 70 -5.24 6.14 1.74
CA PHE A 70 -6.19 5.80 2.80
C PHE A 70 -7.22 6.91 2.95
N HIS A 71 -8.48 6.58 2.66
CA HIS A 71 -9.59 7.50 2.85
C HIS A 71 -10.07 7.48 4.31
N VAL A 72 -9.88 8.57 5.04
CA VAL A 72 -10.28 8.66 6.46
C VAL A 72 -11.74 9.08 6.59
N ASP A 73 -12.43 8.52 7.57
CA ASP A 73 -13.85 8.78 7.85
C ASP A 73 -14.07 9.90 8.87
N ASP A 74 -13.00 10.44 9.47
CA ASP A 74 -13.01 11.49 10.49
C ASP A 74 -13.75 12.78 10.06
N TRP A 75 -14.08 12.94 8.78
CA TRP A 75 -14.79 14.11 8.23
C TRP A 75 -16.24 13.84 7.85
N SER A 76 -16.71 12.60 8.00
CA SER A 76 -18.05 12.18 7.54
C SER A 76 -19.20 12.81 8.34
N TYR A 77 -18.92 13.35 9.53
CA TYR A 77 -19.91 14.03 10.36
C TYR A 77 -20.40 15.36 9.75
N LEU A 78 -19.70 15.91 8.75
CA LEU A 78 -20.04 17.16 8.06
C LEU A 78 -21.14 17.01 7.00
N GLY A 79 -21.77 15.83 6.89
CA GLY A 79 -22.88 15.56 5.97
C GLY A 79 -22.46 15.02 4.60
N TRP A 80 -21.17 15.05 4.26
CA TRP A 80 -20.61 14.35 3.11
C TRP A 80 -19.90 13.08 3.54
N LYS A 81 -20.43 11.91 3.12
CA LYS A 81 -19.82 10.62 3.39
C LYS A 81 -18.96 10.19 2.20
N ASP A 82 -17.65 10.15 2.41
CA ASP A 82 -16.71 9.57 1.45
C ASP A 82 -16.96 8.05 1.33
N ARG A 83 -17.29 7.59 0.12
CA ARG A 83 -17.61 6.17 -0.16
C ARG A 83 -16.41 5.23 -0.03
N PHE A 84 -15.19 5.76 -0.10
CA PHE A 84 -13.96 5.00 0.03
C PHE A 84 -13.44 4.99 1.47
N ALA A 85 -14.01 5.86 2.31
CA ALA A 85 -13.57 6.00 3.68
C ALA A 85 -13.92 4.78 4.55
N ARG A 86 -12.99 4.46 5.46
CA ARG A 86 -13.11 3.36 6.40
C ARG A 86 -12.59 3.78 7.77
N ALA A 87 -13.27 3.37 8.84
CA ALA A 87 -12.88 3.68 10.22
C ALA A 87 -11.50 3.11 10.57
N GLU A 88 -11.14 1.99 9.96
CA GLU A 88 -9.83 1.34 10.08
C GLU A 88 -8.70 2.23 9.57
N PHE A 89 -8.96 3.08 8.56
CA PHE A 89 -7.98 4.01 8.01
C PHE A 89 -7.76 5.21 8.93
N SER A 90 -8.83 5.76 9.52
CA SER A 90 -8.72 6.77 10.57
C SER A 90 -8.02 6.23 11.81
N GLN A 91 -8.34 5.00 12.21
CA GLN A 91 -7.67 4.34 13.34
C GLN A 91 -6.18 4.13 13.06
N ARG A 92 -5.80 3.76 11.83
CA ARG A 92 -4.40 3.67 11.41
C ARG A 92 -3.69 5.02 11.57
N GLN A 93 -4.29 6.12 11.09
CA GLN A 93 -3.69 7.46 11.25
C GLN A 93 -3.55 7.87 12.72
N ARG A 94 -4.56 7.57 13.55
CA ARG A 94 -4.53 7.82 15.00
C ARG A 94 -3.47 6.98 15.71
N ARG A 95 -3.14 5.80 15.21
CA ARG A 95 -2.05 4.98 15.75
C ARG A 95 -0.70 5.68 15.61
N TYR A 96 -0.42 6.31 14.48
CA TYR A 96 0.79 7.12 14.34
C TYR A 96 0.87 8.26 15.35
N LYS A 97 -0.27 8.83 15.74
CA LYS A 97 -0.30 9.83 16.82
C LYS A 97 0.01 9.20 18.18
N ALA A 98 -0.53 8.01 18.46
CA ALA A 98 -0.27 7.29 19.70
C ALA A 98 1.19 6.79 19.82
N GLU A 99 1.86 6.59 18.68
CA GLU A 99 3.27 6.20 18.56
C GLU A 99 4.21 7.41 18.40
N ASP A 100 3.70 8.64 18.59
CA ASP A 100 4.44 9.91 18.46
C ASP A 100 5.07 10.18 17.08
N ALA A 101 4.69 9.40 16.06
CA ALA A 101 5.14 9.57 14.67
C ALA A 101 4.51 10.78 13.96
N VAL A 102 3.37 11.27 14.45
CA VAL A 102 2.74 12.55 14.05
C VAL A 102 2.35 13.36 15.28
N GLN A 103 2.42 14.69 15.19
CA GLN A 103 2.00 15.55 16.30
C GLN A 103 0.48 15.78 16.36
N VAL A 104 -0.19 15.77 15.21
CA VAL A 104 -1.64 15.98 15.09
C VAL A 104 -2.17 15.08 13.98
N VAL A 105 -3.39 14.54 14.16
CA VAL A 105 -4.09 13.80 13.12
C VAL A 105 -4.87 14.79 12.25
N TYR A 106 -4.52 14.88 10.98
CA TYR A 106 -5.20 15.74 10.01
C TYR A 106 -5.01 15.22 8.58
N PRO A 107 -5.98 15.44 7.67
CA PRO A 107 -5.75 15.35 6.25
C PRO A 107 -5.56 16.75 5.60
N PRO A 108 -4.85 16.83 4.46
CA PRO A 108 -4.02 15.76 3.91
C PRO A 108 -2.81 15.49 4.82
N GLY A 109 -2.60 14.22 5.17
CA GLY A 109 -1.46 13.77 5.97
C GLY A 109 -0.66 12.76 5.16
N VAL A 110 0.67 12.88 5.13
CA VAL A 110 1.52 11.96 4.38
C VAL A 110 2.54 11.33 5.33
N MET A 111 2.67 10.01 5.24
CA MET A 111 3.62 9.23 6.02
C MET A 111 4.61 8.56 5.07
N ALA A 112 5.90 8.67 5.36
CA ALA A 112 6.96 7.93 4.66
C ALA A 112 7.64 7.00 5.66
N MET A 113 7.64 5.70 5.39
CA MET A 113 8.26 4.69 6.27
C MET A 113 7.79 4.79 7.73
N GLY A 114 6.51 5.11 7.94
CA GLY A 114 5.90 5.24 9.27
C GLY A 114 6.10 6.58 9.96
N TRP A 115 6.75 7.57 9.34
CA TRP A 115 6.99 8.90 9.91
C TRP A 115 6.31 10.00 9.13
N GLU A 116 5.90 11.08 9.82
CA GLU A 116 5.30 12.23 9.17
C GLU A 116 6.25 12.83 8.13
N TRP A 117 5.77 12.97 6.89
CA TRP A 117 6.54 13.54 5.81
C TRP A 117 5.80 14.72 5.19
N ARG A 118 6.32 15.93 5.39
CA ARG A 118 5.70 17.19 4.95
C ARG A 118 6.34 17.80 3.71
N ALA A 119 7.39 17.18 3.16
CA ALA A 119 8.17 17.72 2.04
C ALA A 119 7.56 17.43 0.65
N TRP A 120 6.31 16.97 0.61
CA TRP A 120 5.55 16.81 -0.64
C TRP A 120 5.02 18.15 -1.19
N ARG A 121 5.04 19.22 -0.38
CA ARG A 121 4.53 20.56 -0.71
C ARG A 121 5.64 21.51 -1.15
#